data_AF-A0AAD7AJM7-F1
#
_entry.id   AF-A0AAD7AJM7-F1
#
_cell.length_a   1.000
_cell.length_b   1.000
_cell.length_c   1.000
_cell.angle_alpha   90.00
_cell.angle_beta   90.00
_cell.angle_gamma   90.00
#
_symmetry.space_group_name_H-M   'P 1'
#
loop_
_entity.id
_entity.type
_entity.pdbx_description
1 polymer ?
#
loop_
_entity_poly.entity_id
_entity_poly.type
_entity_poly.pdbx_seq_one_letter_code
_entity_poly.pdbx_strand_id
1 'polypeptide(L)'
;MEQFSSISLEQKWRTAILSSPPRWTRGNPKSYINSLTIPKPPTDKPYSYRVMKGDEDLGIRPTYERDPDGSQRVNLLEYHRGYGIPDRIRIQVYAVDEVGSTEMIAEWPGNN
;
A
#
# COMPACT_ATOMS: atom_id res chain seq x y z
N MET A 1 13.33 21.24 -27.98
CA MET A 1 12.83 19.90 -27.60
C MET A 1 12.73 19.88 -26.09
N GLU A 2 11.52 20.10 -25.57
CA GLU A 2 11.27 20.10 -24.13
C GLU A 2 11.30 18.66 -23.63
N GLN A 3 12.34 18.32 -22.86
CA GLN A 3 12.36 17.07 -22.10
C GLN A 3 11.37 17.23 -20.95
N PHE A 4 10.13 16.76 -21.14
CA PHE A 4 9.22 16.55 -20.02
C PHE A 4 9.82 15.44 -19.14
N SER A 5 10.51 15.82 -18.08
CA SER A 5 10.99 14.90 -17.07
C SER A 5 9.77 14.22 -16.45
N SER A 6 9.50 12.99 -16.86
CA SER A 6 8.50 12.16 -16.21
C SER A 6 9.01 11.87 -14.81
N ILE A 7 8.34 12.41 -13.80
CA ILE A 7 8.65 12.13 -12.38
C ILE A 7 8.58 10.61 -12.19
N SER A 8 9.62 10.02 -11.60
CA SER A 8 9.69 8.56 -11.42
C SER A 8 8.57 8.06 -10.49
N LEU A 9 8.25 6.76 -10.57
CA LEU A 9 7.29 6.11 -9.67
C LEU A 9 7.64 6.40 -8.20
N GLU A 10 8.92 6.22 -7.85
CA GLU A 10 9.49 6.52 -6.54
C GLU A 10 9.18 7.97 -6.12
N GLN A 11 9.54 8.96 -6.94
CA GLN A 11 9.36 10.36 -6.60
C GLN A 11 7.88 10.73 -6.39
N LYS A 12 6.97 10.16 -7.20
CA LYS A 12 5.52 10.37 -7.07
C LYS A 12 5.00 9.84 -5.74
N TRP A 13 5.29 8.57 -5.45
CA TRP A 13 4.83 7.93 -4.22
C TRP A 13 5.48 8.52 -2.99
N ARG A 14 6.79 8.82 -3.04
CA ARG A 14 7.50 9.51 -1.95
C ARG A 14 6.87 10.86 -1.63
N THR A 15 6.54 11.67 -2.64
CA THR A 15 5.86 12.96 -2.44
C THR A 15 4.47 12.78 -1.81
N ALA A 16 3.69 11.82 -2.32
CA ALA A 16 2.37 11.51 -1.78
C ALA A 16 2.44 11.09 -0.29
N ILE A 17 3.33 10.15 0.04
CA ILE A 17 3.51 9.62 1.40
C ILE A 17 4.02 10.69 2.37
N LEU A 18 4.98 11.53 1.95
CA LEU A 18 5.48 12.62 2.80
C LEU A 18 4.39 13.67 3.09
N SER A 19 3.56 13.98 2.11
CA SER A 19 2.48 14.97 2.28
C SER A 19 1.28 14.43 3.05
N SER A 20 1.01 13.13 2.94
CA SER A 20 -0.14 12.46 3.56
C SER A 20 0.20 11.01 3.87
N PRO A 21 0.82 10.74 5.03
CA PRO A 21 1.29 9.40 5.38
C PRO A 21 0.17 8.35 5.42
N PRO A 22 0.42 7.13 4.93
CA PRO A 22 -0.50 6.01 5.07
C PRO A 22 -0.81 5.68 6.54
N ARG A 23 -2.02 5.17 6.77
CA ARG A 23 -2.54 4.87 8.11
C ARG A 23 -2.92 3.41 8.21
N TRP A 24 -2.38 2.73 9.22
CA TRP A 24 -2.71 1.33 9.51
C TRP A 24 -3.95 1.24 10.38
N THR A 25 -4.84 0.31 10.04
CA THR A 25 -6.05 0.03 10.83
C THR A 25 -5.94 -1.35 11.45
N ARG A 26 -6.05 -1.39 12.78
CA ARG A 26 -6.10 -2.63 13.56
C ARG A 26 -7.46 -3.31 13.41
N GLY A 27 -7.44 -4.64 13.43
CA GLY A 27 -8.63 -5.48 13.44
C GLY A 27 -9.17 -5.76 14.83
N ASN A 28 -9.99 -6.82 14.89
CA ASN A 28 -10.46 -7.43 16.13
C ASN A 28 -10.04 -8.91 16.14
N PRO A 29 -9.18 -9.35 17.08
CA PRO A 29 -8.59 -8.56 18.17
C PRO A 29 -7.57 -7.54 17.67
N LYS A 30 -7.27 -6.52 18.49
CA LYS A 30 -6.37 -5.41 18.13
C LYS A 30 -4.94 -5.84 17.79
N SER A 31 -4.54 -7.07 18.11
CA SER A 31 -3.25 -7.68 17.75
C SER A 31 -3.13 -8.07 16.26
N TYR A 32 -4.09 -7.67 15.42
CA TYR A 32 -4.05 -7.87 13.98
C TYR A 32 -4.15 -6.54 13.26
N ILE A 33 -3.49 -6.43 12.11
CA ILE A 33 -3.60 -5.33 11.16
C ILE A 33 -4.51 -5.80 10.03
N ASN A 34 -5.57 -5.06 9.76
CA ASN A 34 -6.58 -5.44 8.77
C ASN A 34 -6.45 -4.65 7.46
N SER A 35 -6.02 -3.39 7.52
CA SER A 35 -5.92 -2.58 6.32
C SER A 35 -4.88 -1.47 6.45
N LEU A 36 -4.50 -0.95 5.28
CA LEU A 36 -3.75 0.28 5.11
C LEU A 36 -4.62 1.27 4.33
N THR A 37 -4.79 2.48 4.84
CA THR A 37 -5.43 3.57 4.11
C THR A 37 -4.35 4.53 3.60
N ILE A 38 -4.36 4.79 2.29
CA ILE A 38 -3.51 5.75 1.60
C ILE A 38 -4.37 6.99 1.34
N PRO A 39 -4.15 8.12 2.05
CA PRO A 39 -5.08 9.24 1.97
C PRO A 39 -5.11 9.94 0.60
N LYS A 40 -3.96 10.05 -0.06
CA LYS A 40 -3.80 10.76 -1.34
C LYS A 40 -2.83 10.01 -2.27
N PRO A 41 -3.22 8.86 -2.83
CA PRO A 41 -2.38 8.15 -3.80
C PRO A 41 -2.23 8.98 -5.09
N PRO A 42 -1.12 8.82 -5.85
CA PRO A 42 -1.00 9.38 -7.19
C PRO A 42 -2.16 8.95 -8.10
N THR A 43 -2.58 9.85 -9.00
CA THR A 43 -3.80 9.69 -9.81
C THR A 43 -3.55 9.58 -11.30
N ASP A 44 -2.30 9.48 -11.72
CA ASP A 44 -1.87 9.47 -13.11
C ASP A 44 -2.21 8.17 -13.86
N LYS A 45 -2.25 7.04 -13.14
CA LYS A 45 -2.58 5.72 -13.68
C LYS A 45 -3.19 4.81 -12.60
N PRO A 46 -3.85 3.71 -12.98
CA PRO A 46 -4.25 2.70 -12.02
C PRO A 46 -3.01 2.03 -11.43
N TYR A 47 -2.99 1.86 -10.10
CA TYR A 47 -1.98 1.11 -9.38
C TYR A 47 -2.61 -0.16 -8.79
N SER A 48 -1.83 -1.25 -8.76
CA SER A 48 -2.12 -2.43 -7.95
C SER A 48 -1.23 -2.41 -6.71
N TYR A 49 -1.50 -3.30 -5.76
CA TYR A 49 -0.69 -3.38 -4.54
C TYR A 49 -0.16 -4.80 -4.32
N ARG A 50 1.12 -4.90 -3.95
CA ARG A 50 1.75 -6.13 -3.46
C ARG A 50 1.86 -6.05 -1.95
N VAL A 51 1.56 -7.16 -1.26
CA VAL A 51 1.68 -7.24 0.20
C VAL A 51 2.65 -8.35 0.57
N MET A 52 3.65 -8.01 1.38
CA MET A 52 4.57 -8.96 2.01
C MET A 52 4.22 -9.09 3.49
N LYS A 53 4.29 -10.32 4.01
CA LYS A 53 4.13 -10.68 5.42
C LYS A 53 5.40 -11.38 5.90
N GLY A 54 6.28 -10.66 6.58
CA GLY A 54 7.67 -11.09 6.75
C GLY A 54 8.30 -11.31 5.38
N ASP A 55 8.84 -12.51 5.15
CA ASP A 55 9.41 -12.91 3.86
C ASP A 55 8.39 -13.57 2.90
N GLU A 56 7.14 -13.73 3.33
CA GLU A 56 6.06 -14.34 2.53
C GLU A 56 5.41 -13.29 1.61
N ASP A 57 5.48 -13.51 0.30
CA ASP A 57 4.74 -12.71 -0.69
C ASP A 57 3.30 -13.19 -0.78
N LEU A 58 2.35 -12.34 -0.38
CA LEU A 58 0.92 -12.62 -0.46
C LEU A 58 0.33 -12.28 -1.84
N GLY A 59 1.16 -11.81 -2.76
CA GLY A 59 0.83 -11.53 -4.15
C GLY A 59 0.37 -10.09 -4.40
N ILE A 60 -0.06 -9.87 -5.64
CA ILE A 60 -0.53 -8.58 -6.14
C ILE A 60 -2.05 -8.64 -6.30
N ARG A 61 -2.77 -7.61 -5.86
CA ARG A 61 -4.19 -7.45 -6.17
C ARG A 61 -4.48 -6.08 -6.77
N PRO A 62 -5.48 -5.98 -7.68
CA PRO A 62 -5.96 -4.70 -8.16
C PRO A 62 -6.52 -3.87 -7.00
N THR A 63 -6.45 -2.55 -7.12
CA THR A 63 -7.07 -1.64 -6.15
C THR A 63 -8.58 -1.54 -6.36
N TYR A 64 -9.30 -1.27 -5.28
CA TYR A 64 -10.66 -0.75 -5.34
C TYR A 64 -10.69 0.66 -5.93
N GLU A 65 -11.89 1.07 -6.35
CA GLU A 65 -12.20 2.48 -6.61
C GLU A 65 -11.82 3.33 -5.38
N ARG A 66 -11.48 4.60 -5.65
CA ARG A 66 -11.16 5.54 -4.58
C ARG A 66 -12.41 5.84 -3.77
N ASP A 67 -12.22 6.04 -2.47
CA ASP A 67 -13.26 6.60 -1.63
C ASP A 67 -13.56 8.06 -2.06
N PRO A 68 -14.74 8.62 -1.75
CA PRO A 68 -15.11 9.98 -2.15
C PRO A 68 -14.15 11.08 -1.67
N ASP A 69 -13.38 10.80 -0.62
CA ASP A 69 -12.34 11.70 -0.09
C ASP A 69 -11.00 11.61 -0.86
N GLY A 70 -10.93 10.75 -1.88
CA GLY A 70 -9.75 10.49 -2.70
C GLY A 70 -8.81 9.44 -2.13
N SER A 71 -9.11 8.86 -0.97
CA SER A 71 -8.27 7.84 -0.36
C SER A 71 -8.44 6.47 -1.04
N GLN A 72 -7.45 5.60 -0.84
CA GLN A 72 -7.52 4.20 -1.24
C GLN A 72 -7.18 3.29 -0.08
N ARG A 73 -7.95 2.22 0.06
CA ARG A 73 -7.75 1.21 1.09
C ARG A 73 -7.18 -0.08 0.50
N VAL A 74 -6.07 -0.53 1.06
CA VAL A 74 -5.54 -1.88 0.87
C VAL A 74 -6.09 -2.77 1.98
N ASN A 75 -7.00 -3.69 1.63
CA ASN A 75 -7.62 -4.62 2.58
C ASN A 75 -6.79 -5.90 2.71
N LEU A 76 -6.03 -6.06 3.80
CA LEU A 76 -5.10 -7.18 4.00
C LEU A 76 -5.81 -8.53 4.12
N LEU A 77 -7.10 -8.53 4.48
CA LEU A 77 -7.89 -9.76 4.58
C LEU A 77 -7.97 -10.47 3.23
N GLU A 78 -7.98 -9.73 2.12
CA GLU A 78 -8.02 -10.34 0.79
C GLU A 78 -6.70 -11.01 0.42
N TYR A 79 -5.59 -10.49 0.93
CA TYR A 79 -4.26 -11.06 0.74
C TYR A 79 -4.04 -12.26 1.67
N HIS A 80 -4.64 -12.25 2.87
CA HIS A 80 -4.39 -13.24 3.92
C HIS A 80 -5.65 -14.06 4.27
N ARG A 81 -6.31 -14.59 3.23
CA ARG A 81 -7.37 -15.61 3.34
C ARG A 81 -8.54 -15.26 4.28
N GLY A 82 -8.94 -14.00 4.30
CA GLY A 82 -10.02 -13.47 5.14
C GLY A 82 -9.57 -13.01 6.54
N TYR A 83 -8.29 -13.12 6.87
CA TYR A 83 -7.75 -12.76 8.19
C TYR A 83 -6.86 -11.53 8.12
N GLY A 84 -6.82 -10.74 9.20
CA GLY A 84 -5.78 -9.73 9.37
C GLY A 84 -4.39 -10.36 9.48
N ILE A 85 -3.34 -9.55 9.38
CA ILE A 85 -1.96 -9.99 9.59
C ILE A 85 -1.59 -9.68 11.06
N PRO A 86 -1.03 -10.64 11.83
CA PRO A 86 -0.64 -10.39 13.22
C PRO A 86 0.34 -9.21 13.32
N ASP A 87 0.13 -8.31 14.26
CA ASP A 87 0.91 -7.07 14.40
C ASP A 87 2.35 -7.28 14.84
N ARG A 88 2.72 -8.48 15.31
CA ARG A 88 4.11 -8.91 15.55
C ARG A 88 4.90 -9.20 14.27
N ILE A 89 4.21 -9.37 13.14
CA ILE A 89 4.83 -9.70 11.87
C ILE A 89 5.07 -8.41 11.08
N ARG A 90 6.26 -8.29 10.49
CA ARG A 90 6.56 -7.21 9.55
C ARG A 90 5.60 -7.25 8.36
N ILE A 91 5.05 -6.11 7.96
CA ILE A 91 4.18 -5.99 6.78
C ILE A 91 4.77 -4.94 5.86
N GLN A 92 4.95 -5.26 4.59
CA GLN A 92 5.40 -4.30 3.59
C GLN A 92 4.36 -4.22 2.48
N VAL A 93 4.00 -3.01 2.10
CA VAL A 93 3.07 -2.77 0.99
C VAL A 93 3.79 -2.01 -0.08
N TYR A 94 3.70 -2.52 -1.31
CA TYR A 94 4.30 -1.91 -2.49
C TYR A 94 3.19 -1.48 -3.46
N ALA A 95 3.31 -0.28 -4.02
CA ALA A 95 2.54 0.09 -5.19
C ALA A 95 3.19 -0.52 -6.43
N VAL A 96 2.37 -1.08 -7.31
CA VAL A 96 2.77 -1.73 -8.56
C VAL A 96 2.09 -1.02 -9.72
N ASP A 97 2.86 -0.56 -10.70
CA ASP A 97 2.31 0.03 -11.91
C ASP A 97 2.05 -0.99 -13.03
N GLU A 98 1.48 -0.54 -14.15
CA GLU A 98 1.09 -1.39 -15.27
C GLU A 98 2.25 -2.14 -15.94
N VAL A 99 3.49 -1.65 -15.82
CA VAL A 99 4.69 -2.30 -16.37
C VAL A 99 5.42 -3.17 -15.33
N GLY A 100 4.86 -3.30 -14.12
CA GLY A 100 5.39 -4.13 -13.04
C GLY A 100 6.45 -3.46 -12.18
N SER A 101 6.67 -2.14 -12.33
CA SER A 101 7.57 -1.40 -11.44
C SER A 101 6.96 -1.31 -10.05
N THR A 102 7.78 -1.53 -9.02
CA THR A 102 7.32 -1.54 -7.62
C THR A 102 7.99 -0.48 -6.79
N GLU A 103 7.23 0.20 -5.94
CA GLU A 103 7.73 1.16 -4.94
C GLU A 103 7.16 0.83 -3.56
N MET A 104 7.98 0.84 -2.51
CA MET A 104 7.48 0.56 -1.16
C MET A 104 6.77 1.78 -0.60
N ILE A 105 5.50 1.64 -0.26
CA ILE A 105 4.67 2.78 0.15
C ILE A 105 4.37 2.82 1.64
N ALA A 106 4.45 1.68 2.31
CA ALA A 106 4.26 1.59 3.75
C ALA A 106 4.93 0.35 4.31
N GLU A 107 5.35 0.47 5.56
CA GLU A 107 5.88 -0.62 6.36
C GLU A 107 5.24 -0.61 7.75
N TRP A 108 4.86 -1.79 8.22
CA TRP A 108 4.62 -2.07 9.62
C TRP A 108 5.80 -2.91 10.12
N PRO A 109 6.59 -2.44 11.10
CA PRO A 109 7.83 -3.12 11.47
C PRO A 109 7.63 -4.46 12.20
N GLY A 110 6.42 -4.69 12.73
CA GLY A 110 6.19 -5.75 13.72
C GLY A 110 6.38 -5.22 15.13
N ASN A 111 5.47 -5.56 16.03
CA ASN A 111 5.62 -5.35 17.46
C ASN A 111 6.40 -6.52 18.07
N ASN A 112 7.54 -6.22 18.71
CA ASN A 112 8.26 -7.17 19.55
C ASN A 112 7.53 -7.46 20.86
#